data_AF-A0A2V7Y0L3-F1
#
_entry.id   AF-A0A2V7Y0L3-F1
#
_cell.length_a   1.000
_cell.length_b   1.000
_cell.length_c   1.000
_cell.angle_alpha   90.00
_cell.angle_beta   90.00
_cell.angle_gamma   90.00
#
_symmetry.space_group_name_H-M   'P 1'
#
loop_
_entity.id
_entity.type
_entity.pdbx_description
1 polymer ?
#
loop_
_entity_poly.entity_id
_entity_poly.type
_entity_poly.pdbx_seq_one_letter_code
_entity_poly.pdbx_strand_id
1 'polypeptide(L)' 'MRNLQFGFFDDSGLPRDSRILMFYSFDTEENLARSGILHYHVAEKRFVGPRHDRELTAAALDFLCRNGRLQATLD' A
#
# COMPACT_ATOMS: atom_id res chain seq x y z
N MET A 1 3.96 -12.16 -7.29
CA MET A 1 4.14 -12.50 -5.84
C MET A 1 3.07 -13.50 -5.39
N ARG A 2 3.26 -14.27 -4.31
CA ARG A 2 2.22 -15.20 -3.78
C ARG A 2 1.70 -14.74 -2.42
N ASN A 3 0.43 -15.02 -2.09
CA ASN A 3 -0.19 -14.69 -0.81
C ASN A 3 -0.02 -13.21 -0.39
N LEU A 4 -0.13 -12.29 -1.34
CA LEU A 4 0.01 -10.87 -1.07
C LEU A 4 -1.13 -10.37 -0.17
N GLN A 5 -0.77 -9.84 0.99
CA GLN A 5 -1.67 -9.31 1.98
C GLN A 5 -1.32 -7.86 2.30
N PHE A 6 -2.33 -7.09 2.69
CA PHE A 6 -2.18 -5.70 3.12
C PHE A 6 -2.95 -5.47 4.41
N GLY A 7 -2.49 -4.50 5.20
CA GLY A 7 -3.26 -3.96 6.31
C GLY A 7 -2.84 -2.55 6.65
N PHE A 8 -3.69 -1.84 7.38
CA PHE A 8 -3.46 -0.44 7.73
C PHE A 8 -2.61 -0.31 8.98
N PHE A 9 -1.76 0.71 8.97
CA PHE A 9 -1.07 1.18 10.17
C PHE A 9 -1.84 2.37 10.75
N ASP A 10 -2.98 2.08 11.38
CA ASP A 10 -3.92 3.10 11.89
C ASP A 10 -3.45 3.81 13.17
N ASP A 11 -2.40 3.29 13.82
CA ASP A 11 -1.89 3.77 15.12
C ASP A 11 -0.72 4.77 14.99
N SER A 12 -0.55 5.39 13.83
CA SER A 12 0.62 6.24 13.55
C SER A 12 0.60 7.65 14.17
N GLY A 13 -0.47 8.06 14.86
CA GLY A 13 -0.57 9.37 15.53
C GLY A 13 -0.42 10.60 14.61
N LEU A 14 -0.29 10.41 13.30
CA LEU A 14 -0.13 11.45 12.30
C LEU A 14 -1.49 11.83 11.69
N PRO A 15 -1.69 13.10 11.26
CA PRO A 15 -2.92 13.51 10.61
C PRO A 15 -3.21 12.63 9.38
N ARG A 16 -4.37 11.98 9.39
CA ARG A 16 -4.88 11.09 8.33
C ARG A 16 -4.96 11.75 6.95
N ASP A 17 -4.84 13.07 6.91
CA ASP A 17 -5.18 13.88 5.75
C ASP A 17 -4.05 13.94 4.71
N SER A 18 -2.80 13.66 5.10
CA SER A 18 -1.65 13.79 4.19
C SER A 18 -1.11 12.45 3.67
N ARG A 19 -1.15 11.38 4.49
CA ARG A 19 -0.50 10.09 4.18
C ARG A 19 -1.31 8.91 4.69
N ILE A 20 -1.30 7.84 3.90
CA ILE A 20 -1.85 6.54 4.27
C ILE A 20 -0.70 5.56 4.41
N LEU A 21 -0.58 4.96 5.60
CA LEU A 21 0.42 3.95 5.92
C LEU A 21 -0.22 2.57 5.89
N MET A 22 0.44 1.64 5.22
CA MET A 22 0.03 0.24 5.16
C MET A 22 1.23 -0.68 5.25
N PHE A 23 1.06 -1.84 5.86
CA PHE A 23 2.01 -2.93 5.74
C PHE A 23 1.59 -3.86 4.61
N TYR A 24 2.56 -4.55 4.03
CA TYR A 24 2.33 -5.66 3.10
C TYR A 24 3.16 -6.88 3.50
N SER A 25 2.69 -8.06 3.11
CA SER A 25 3.45 -9.30 3.18
C SER A 25 3.13 -10.21 2.00
N PHE A 26 4.12 -10.95 1.50
CA PHE A 26 3.95 -11.94 0.45
C PHE A 26 5.04 -13.02 0.51
N ASP A 27 4.80 -14.14 -0.14
CA ASP A 27 5.79 -15.19 -0.36
C ASP A 27 6.43 -15.04 -1.75
N THR A 28 7.76 -15.10 -1.83
CA THR A 28 8.46 -15.18 -3.11
C THR A 28 8.23 -16.53 -3.79
N GLU A 29 8.68 -16.66 -5.04
CA GLU A 29 8.64 -17.94 -5.75
C GLU A 29 9.47 -19.02 -5.05
N GLU A 30 10.52 -18.64 -4.29
CA GLU A 30 11.31 -19.55 -3.47
C GLU A 30 10.70 -19.84 -2.08
N ASN A 31 9.43 -19.48 -1.85
CA ASN A 31 8.73 -19.58 -0.56
C ASN A 31 9.40 -18.80 0.58
N LEU A 32 10.05 -17.67 0.26
CA LEU A 32 10.58 -16.76 1.28
C LEU A 32 9.54 -15.68 1.60
N ALA A 33 9.21 -15.53 2.88
CA ALA A 33 8.34 -14.46 3.34
C ALA A 33 9.05 -13.10 3.22
N ARG A 34 8.38 -12.13 2.59
CA ARG A 34 8.80 -10.73 2.51
C ARG A 34 7.70 -9.85 3.07
N SER A 35 8.08 -8.79 3.78
CA SER A 35 7.15 -7.81 4.31
C SER A 35 7.77 -6.41 4.27
N GLY A 36 6.92 -5.40 4.37
CA GLY A 36 7.36 -4.01 4.37
C GLY A 36 6.21 -3.05 4.63
N ILE A 37 6.51 -1.76 4.55
CA ILE A 37 5.55 -0.67 4.74
C ILE A 37 5.53 0.17 3.47
N LEU A 38 4.33 0.51 3.00
CA LEU A 38 4.10 1.46 1.92
C LEU A 38 3.54 2.76 2.49
N HIS A 39 4.07 3.88 1.98
CA HIS A 39 3.63 5.22 2.31
C HIS A 39 2.97 5.83 1.08
N TYR A 40 1.64 5.98 1.12
CA TYR A 40 0.91 6.67 0.05
C TYR A 40 0.71 8.14 0.40
N HIS A 41 1.17 9.04 -0.46
CA HIS A 41 0.97 10.48 -0.31
C HIS A 41 -0.31 10.89 -1.04
N VAL A 42 -1.33 11.33 -0.29
CA VAL A 42 -2.67 11.57 -0.83
C VAL A 42 -2.67 12.73 -1.82
N ALA A 43 -2.03 13.85 -1.45
CA ALA A 43 -2.01 15.05 -2.30
C ALA A 43 -1.19 14.86 -3.59
N GLU A 44 -0.16 14.01 -3.56
CA GLU A 44 0.70 13.75 -4.73
C GLU A 44 0.27 12.49 -5.49
N LYS A 45 -0.77 11.80 -5.00
CA LYS A 45 -1.33 10.58 -5.56
C LYS A 45 -0.29 9.49 -5.89
N ARG A 46 0.75 9.34 -5.05
CA ARG A 46 1.86 8.40 -5.31
C ARG A 46 2.41 7.75 -4.05
N PHE A 47 3.06 6.59 -4.22
CA PHE A 47 3.88 6.01 -3.17
C PHE A 47 5.20 6.76 -3.00
N VAL A 48 5.63 6.93 -1.76
CA VAL A 48 6.87 7.59 -1.35
C VAL A 48 7.85 6.53 -0.83
N GLY A 49 9.13 6.69 -1.13
CA GLY A 49 10.20 5.81 -0.67
C GLY A 49 10.94 5.12 -1.82
N PRO A 50 11.60 3.97 -1.55
CA PRO A 50 12.33 3.23 -2.57
C PRO A 50 11.41 2.79 -3.72
N ARG A 51 12.00 2.44 -4.87
CA ARG A 51 11.22 1.89 -5.99
C ARG A 51 10.59 0.57 -5.55
N HIS A 52 9.28 0.55 -5.54
CA HIS A 52 8.49 -0.65 -5.31
C HIS A 52 8.17 -1.32 -6.64
N ASP A 53 7.94 -2.63 -6.56
CA ASP A 53 7.51 -3.41 -7.71
C ASP A 53 6.16 -2.90 -8.27
N ARG A 54 5.97 -3.04 -9.59
CA ARG A 54 4.75 -2.55 -10.26
C ARG A 54 3.51 -3.36 -9.88
N GLU A 55 3.63 -4.68 -9.70
CA GLU A 55 2.56 -5.55 -9.22
C GLU A 55 2.18 -5.16 -7.78
N LEU A 56 3.17 -4.87 -6.93
CA LEU A 56 2.95 -4.46 -5.52
C LEU A 56 2.19 -3.14 -5.44
N THR A 57 2.63 -2.14 -6.20
CA THR A 57 2.01 -0.81 -6.20
C THR A 57 0.60 -0.82 -6.77
N ALA A 58 0.33 -1.61 -7.83
CA ALA A 58 -1.01 -1.77 -8.38
C ALA A 58 -1.97 -2.44 -7.37
N ALA A 59 -1.53 -3.52 -6.72
CA ALA A 59 -2.32 -4.21 -5.71
C ALA A 59 -2.59 -3.33 -4.48
N ALA A 60 -1.62 -2.51 -4.07
CA ALA A 60 -1.78 -1.57 -2.96
C ALA A 60 -2.80 -0.45 -3.28
N LEU A 61 -2.82 0.06 -4.52
CA LEU A 61 -3.83 1.04 -4.96
C LEU A 61 -5.23 0.43 -4.96
N ASP A 62 -5.40 -0.78 -5.49
CA ASP A 62 -6.68 -1.49 -5.47
C ASP A 62 -7.15 -1.73 -4.03
N PHE A 63 -6.25 -2.13 -3.13
CA PHE A 63 -6.53 -2.26 -1.71
C PHE A 63 -7.02 -0.95 -1.08
N LEU A 64 -6.37 0.18 -1.38
CA LEU A 64 -6.79 1.50 -0.91
C LEU A 64 -8.19 1.89 -1.38
N CYS A 65 -8.49 1.67 -2.67
CA CYS A 65 -9.80 1.96 -3.25
C CYS A 65 -10.90 1.10 -2.63
N ARG A 66 -10.68 -0.21 -2.50
CA ARG A 66 -11.67 -1.15 -1.92
C ARG A 66 -12.00 -0.86 -0.46
N ASN A 67 -11.05 -0.30 0.28
CA ASN A 67 -11.23 0.07 1.68
C ASN A 67 -11.68 1.53 1.86
N GLY A 68 -12.06 2.24 0.77
CA GLY A 68 -12.55 3.62 0.82
C GLY A 68 -11.52 4.65 1.28
N ARG A 69 -10.22 4.29 1.27
CA ARG A 69 -9.13 5.21 1.65
C ARG A 69 -8.70 6.10 0.49
N LEU A 70 -8.96 5.67 -0.75
CA LEU A 70 -8.92 6.50 -1.94
C LEU A 70 -10.26 6.44 -2.65
N GLN A 71 -10.69 7.56 -3.21
CA GLN A 71 -11.77 7.53 -4.20
C GLN A 71 -11.21 6.89 -5.46
N ALA A 72 -11.87 5.85 -5.98
CA ALA A 72 -11.64 5.40 -7.33
C ALA A 72 -11.93 6.61 -8.23
N THR A 73 -10.92 7.15 -8.88
CA THR A 73 -11.12 8.22 -9.85
C THR A 73 -11.98 7.63 -10.97
N LEU A 74 -13.28 7.94 -10.94
CA LEU A 74 -14.15 7.82 -12.10
C LEU A 74 -13.75 8.97 -13.02
N ASP A 75 -12.73 8.75 -13.85
CA ASP A 75 -12.56 9.49 -15.10
C ASP A 75 -13.29 8.73 -16.21
#